data_AF-A0A5R9DX35-F1
#
_entry.id   AF-A0A5R9DX35-F1
#
_cell.length_a   1.000
_cell.length_b   1.000
_cell.length_c   1.000
_cell.angle_alpha   90.00
_cell.angle_beta   90.00
_cell.angle_gamma   90.00
#
_symmetry.space_group_name_H-M   'P 1'
#
loop_
_entity.id
_entity.type
_entity.pdbx_description
1 polymer ?
#
loop_
_entity_poly.entity_id
_entity_poly.type
_entity_poly.pdbx_seq_one_letter_code
_entity_poly.pdbx_strand_id
1 'polypeptide(L)'
;MQHHLTIQEAIFTLSNFNKQIDQLTYRFRSNFFGPVKVDGKPIAHDDKAKSNEEELVKYKQMITDISALRHAIAQANNELIVENHSVTYQLEWVRQTRLLLTQLENLIQRQETRVETGVGVVEYSAYNESSIREDIDRLTKEVNKISSLIDQSNANSMISIDLLTEI
;
A
#
# COMPACT_ATOMS: atom_id res chain seq x y z
N MET A 1 -7.48 -2.05 -24.00
CA MET A 1 -6.29 -1.55 -24.69
C MET A 1 -5.09 -2.21 -24.04
N GLN A 2 -4.20 -2.79 -24.83
CA GLN A 2 -3.04 -3.47 -24.27
C GLN A 2 -1.94 -2.44 -23.98
N HIS A 3 -1.41 -2.47 -22.77
CA HIS A 3 -0.33 -1.61 -22.31
C HIS A 3 0.87 -2.46 -21.89
N HIS A 4 2.08 -1.99 -22.21
CA HIS A 4 3.33 -2.57 -21.74
C HIS A 4 4.00 -1.57 -20.82
N LEU A 5 4.10 -1.93 -19.55
CA LEU A 5 4.62 -1.06 -18.49
C LEU A 5 5.72 -1.79 -17.73
N THR A 6 6.69 -1.06 -17.24
CA THR A 6 7.51 -1.56 -16.13
C THR A 6 6.59 -1.82 -14.92
N ILE A 7 6.98 -2.75 -14.03
CA ILE A 7 6.23 -2.97 -12.79
C ILE A 7 6.19 -1.68 -11.96
N GLN A 8 7.26 -0.90 -11.97
CA GLN A 8 7.30 0.40 -11.31
C GLN A 8 6.24 1.36 -11.86
N GLU A 9 6.13 1.50 -13.18
CA GLU A 9 5.08 2.31 -13.82
C GLU A 9 3.68 1.78 -13.50
N ALA A 10 3.49 0.45 -13.53
CA ALA A 10 2.20 -0.15 -13.18
C ALA A 10 1.79 0.11 -11.72
N ILE A 11 2.73 0.06 -10.77
CA ILE A 11 2.49 0.43 -9.36
C ILE A 11 2.10 1.91 -9.25
N PHE A 12 2.79 2.79 -9.98
CA PHE A 12 2.48 4.22 -10.01
C PHE A 12 1.08 4.48 -10.60
N THR A 13 0.76 3.85 -11.73
CA THR A 13 -0.57 3.90 -12.37
C THR A 13 -1.65 3.40 -11.42
N LEU A 14 -1.43 2.26 -10.75
CA LEU A 14 -2.35 1.75 -9.73
C LEU A 14 -2.56 2.76 -8.59
N SER A 15 -1.50 3.43 -8.12
CA SER A 15 -1.63 4.50 -7.11
C SER A 15 -2.52 5.64 -7.59
N ASN A 16 -2.35 6.08 -8.84
CA ASN A 16 -3.17 7.13 -9.43
C ASN A 16 -4.63 6.68 -9.60
N PHE A 17 -4.88 5.45 -10.05
CA PHE A 17 -6.24 4.92 -10.18
C PHE A 17 -6.93 4.78 -8.84
N ASN A 18 -6.23 4.38 -7.77
CA ASN A 18 -6.80 4.38 -6.41
C ASN A 18 -7.21 5.81 -5.97
N LYS A 19 -6.41 6.84 -6.27
CA LYS A 19 -6.82 8.23 -5.98
C LYS A 19 -8.06 8.65 -6.79
N GLN A 20 -8.11 8.26 -8.06
CA GLN A 20 -9.25 8.59 -8.93
C GLN A 20 -10.54 7.87 -8.50
N ILE A 21 -10.47 6.60 -8.09
CA ILE A 21 -11.65 5.87 -7.59
C ILE A 21 -12.13 6.44 -6.27
N ASP A 22 -11.25 6.90 -5.39
CA ASP A 22 -11.63 7.58 -4.14
C ASP A 22 -12.38 8.89 -4.44
N GLN A 23 -11.88 9.69 -5.38
CA GLN A 23 -12.54 10.93 -5.82
C GLN A 23 -13.90 10.66 -6.51
N LEU A 24 -13.98 9.63 -7.35
CA LEU A 24 -15.24 9.20 -7.96
C LEU A 24 -16.22 8.70 -6.89
N THR A 25 -15.77 7.93 -5.90
CA THR A 25 -16.60 7.46 -4.78
C THR A 25 -17.21 8.64 -4.03
N TYR A 26 -16.39 9.64 -3.72
CA TYR A 26 -16.84 10.83 -3.02
C TYR A 26 -17.88 11.59 -3.83
N ARG A 27 -17.59 11.92 -5.09
CA ARG A 27 -18.53 12.64 -5.98
C ARG A 27 -19.85 11.88 -6.17
N PHE A 28 -19.74 10.58 -6.46
CA PHE A 28 -20.91 9.73 -6.65
C PHE A 28 -21.80 9.77 -5.41
N ARG A 29 -21.25 9.56 -4.21
CA ARG A 29 -22.02 9.64 -2.96
C ARG A 29 -22.69 11.00 -2.75
N SER A 30 -21.99 12.10 -3.05
CA SER A 30 -22.51 13.46 -2.90
C SER A 30 -23.64 13.78 -3.89
N ASN A 31 -23.60 13.20 -5.09
CA ASN A 31 -24.55 13.47 -6.17
C ASN A 31 -25.66 12.40 -6.31
N PHE A 32 -25.53 11.27 -5.63
CA PHE A 32 -26.42 10.12 -5.76
C PHE A 32 -27.86 10.42 -5.33
N PHE A 33 -28.05 11.28 -4.33
CA PHE A 33 -29.35 11.59 -3.75
C PHE A 33 -29.56 13.09 -3.61
N GLY A 34 -30.80 13.53 -3.84
CA GLY A 34 -31.19 14.93 -3.72
C GLY A 34 -32.71 15.12 -3.66
N PRO A 35 -33.19 16.36 -3.48
CA PRO A 35 -34.61 16.65 -3.38
C PRO A 35 -35.30 16.48 -4.74
N VAL A 36 -36.30 15.60 -4.82
CA VAL A 36 -37.07 15.30 -6.05
C VAL A 36 -38.37 16.08 -6.20
N LYS A 37 -38.84 16.70 -5.12
CA LYS A 37 -40.04 17.54 -5.08
C LYS A 37 -39.85 18.72 -4.13
N VAL A 38 -40.49 19.85 -4.43
CA VAL A 38 -40.68 20.99 -3.52
C VAL A 38 -42.16 21.34 -3.53
N ASP A 39 -42.80 21.41 -2.36
CA ASP A 39 -44.24 21.67 -2.20
C ASP A 39 -45.14 20.76 -3.06
N GLY A 40 -44.79 19.48 -3.16
CA GLY A 40 -45.51 18.48 -3.95
C GLY A 40 -45.27 18.55 -5.46
N LYS A 41 -44.57 19.58 -5.96
CA LYS A 41 -44.21 19.75 -7.38
C LYS A 41 -42.87 19.07 -7.68
N PRO A 42 -42.75 18.31 -8.78
CA PRO A 42 -41.50 17.66 -9.17
C PRO A 42 -40.43 18.67 -9.58
N ILE A 43 -39.17 18.34 -9.29
CA ILE A 43 -37.98 19.06 -9.78
C ILE A 43 -37.38 18.27 -10.95
N ALA A 44 -36.99 18.95 -12.02
CA ALA A 44 -36.27 18.31 -13.13
C ALA A 44 -34.84 17.96 -12.72
N HIS A 45 -34.39 16.76 -13.07
CA HIS A 45 -33.07 16.22 -12.69
C HIS A 45 -32.33 15.54 -13.84
N ASP A 46 -32.74 15.75 -15.09
CA ASP A 46 -32.21 15.00 -16.24
C ASP A 46 -30.67 15.10 -16.32
N ASP A 47 -30.11 16.28 -16.07
CA ASP A 47 -28.65 16.48 -16.03
C ASP A 47 -27.96 15.73 -14.88
N LYS A 48 -28.61 15.64 -13.71
CA LYS A 48 -28.08 14.91 -12.54
C LYS A 48 -28.18 13.40 -12.72
N ALA A 49 -29.28 12.92 -13.27
CA ALA A 49 -29.49 11.51 -13.58
C ALA A 49 -28.44 11.03 -14.58
N LYS A 50 -28.25 11.79 -15.68
CA LYS A 50 -27.22 11.50 -16.67
C LYS A 50 -25.81 11.55 -16.09
N SER A 51 -25.49 12.56 -15.28
CA SER A 51 -24.18 12.65 -14.61
C SER A 51 -23.92 11.45 -13.69
N ASN A 52 -24.91 10.99 -12.93
CA ASN A 52 -24.78 9.82 -12.06
C ASN A 52 -24.56 8.53 -12.86
N GLU A 53 -25.24 8.37 -14.00
CA GLU A 53 -25.02 7.23 -14.91
C GLU A 53 -23.60 7.24 -15.47
N GLU A 54 -23.11 8.39 -15.96
CA GLU A 54 -21.75 8.54 -16.47
C GLU A 54 -20.68 8.27 -15.39
N GLU A 55 -20.89 8.76 -14.16
CA GLU A 55 -20.01 8.49 -13.03
C GLU A 55 -20.00 6.99 -12.66
N LEU A 56 -21.15 6.33 -12.67
CA LEU A 56 -21.26 4.90 -12.40
C LEU A 56 -20.53 4.05 -13.45
N VAL A 57 -20.61 4.43 -14.72
CA VAL A 57 -19.87 3.76 -15.81
C VAL A 57 -18.37 3.90 -15.58
N LYS A 58 -17.88 5.12 -15.32
CA LYS A 58 -16.45 5.37 -15.00
C LYS A 58 -16.00 4.60 -13.77
N TYR A 59 -16.85 4.51 -12.75
CA TYR A 59 -16.56 3.76 -11.53
C TYR A 59 -16.34 2.26 -11.80
N LYS A 60 -17.23 1.64 -12.59
CA LYS A 60 -17.11 0.23 -12.98
C LYS A 60 -15.86 -0.04 -13.84
N GLN A 61 -15.55 0.88 -14.74
CA GLN A 61 -14.33 0.83 -15.55
C GLN A 61 -13.08 0.86 -14.67
N MET A 62 -13.02 1.80 -13.72
CA MET A 62 -11.90 1.95 -12.78
C MET A 62 -11.69 0.71 -11.91
N ILE A 63 -12.77 0.07 -11.42
CA ILE A 63 -12.68 -1.20 -10.67
C ILE A 63 -12.02 -2.28 -11.51
N THR A 64 -12.42 -2.38 -12.78
CA THR A 64 -11.90 -3.40 -13.71
C THR A 64 -10.40 -3.19 -13.93
N ASP A 65 -9.99 -1.95 -14.20
CA ASP A 65 -8.60 -1.61 -14.48
C ASP A 65 -7.70 -1.76 -13.26
N ILE A 66 -8.17 -1.33 -12.08
CA ILE A 66 -7.47 -1.56 -10.80
C ILE A 66 -7.27 -3.06 -10.56
N SER A 67 -8.28 -3.88 -10.84
CA SER A 67 -8.21 -5.32 -10.66
C SER A 67 -7.21 -5.95 -11.62
N ALA A 68 -7.21 -5.54 -12.89
CA ALA A 68 -6.25 -5.99 -13.90
C ALA A 68 -4.81 -5.64 -13.52
N LEU A 69 -4.55 -4.39 -13.09
CA LEU A 69 -3.25 -3.95 -12.60
C LEU A 69 -2.77 -4.77 -11.40
N ARG A 70 -3.63 -4.94 -10.38
CA ARG A 70 -3.28 -5.73 -9.19
C ARG A 70 -2.96 -7.18 -9.54
N HIS A 71 -3.74 -7.78 -10.43
CA HIS A 71 -3.54 -9.14 -10.85
C HIS A 71 -2.19 -9.31 -11.58
N ALA A 72 -1.91 -8.46 -12.57
CA ALA A 72 -0.66 -8.52 -13.33
C ALA A 72 0.58 -8.27 -12.45
N ILE A 73 0.53 -7.29 -11.54
CA ILE A 73 1.60 -7.04 -10.57
C ILE A 73 1.79 -8.25 -9.64
N ALA A 74 0.71 -8.84 -9.13
CA ALA A 74 0.80 -10.00 -8.26
C ALA A 74 1.39 -11.23 -8.96
N GLN A 75 1.01 -11.45 -10.22
CA GLN A 75 1.59 -12.52 -11.03
C GLN A 75 3.09 -12.31 -11.22
N ALA A 76 3.50 -11.10 -11.63
CA ALA A 76 4.91 -10.78 -11.81
C ALA A 76 5.72 -10.91 -10.50
N ASN A 77 5.15 -10.50 -9.36
CA ASN A 77 5.79 -10.66 -8.06
C ASN A 77 6.01 -12.12 -7.65
N ASN A 78 5.13 -13.03 -8.08
CA ASN A 78 5.28 -14.45 -7.83
C ASN A 78 6.34 -15.11 -8.72
N GLU A 79 6.52 -14.60 -9.94
CA GLU A 79 7.44 -15.15 -10.94
C GLU A 79 8.86 -14.60 -10.81
N LEU A 80 9.02 -13.32 -10.48
CA LEU A 80 10.32 -12.66 -10.36
C LEU A 80 11.07 -13.11 -9.12
N ILE A 81 12.37 -13.35 -9.28
CA ILE A 81 13.25 -13.84 -8.22
C ILE A 81 14.24 -12.75 -7.78
N VAL A 82 14.32 -12.50 -6.48
CA VAL A 82 15.32 -11.67 -5.81
C VAL A 82 15.94 -12.48 -4.68
N GLU A 83 17.28 -12.61 -4.67
CA GLU A 83 18.03 -13.34 -3.64
C GLU A 83 17.44 -14.75 -3.39
N ASN A 84 17.27 -15.51 -4.48
CA ASN A 84 16.78 -16.90 -4.52
C ASN A 84 15.32 -17.11 -4.09
N HIS A 85 14.55 -16.06 -3.86
CA HIS A 85 13.12 -16.16 -3.50
C HIS A 85 12.27 -15.28 -4.41
N SER A 86 10.96 -15.57 -4.48
CA SER A 86 10.03 -14.69 -5.20
C SER A 86 9.99 -13.29 -4.60
N VAL A 87 9.71 -12.28 -5.41
CA VAL A 87 9.49 -10.91 -4.93
C VAL A 87 8.36 -10.89 -3.90
N THR A 88 7.30 -11.70 -4.07
CA THR A 88 6.24 -11.88 -3.07
C THR A 88 6.78 -12.29 -1.70
N TYR A 89 7.68 -13.30 -1.66
CA TYR A 89 8.31 -13.72 -0.41
C TYR A 89 9.16 -12.59 0.20
N GLN A 90 9.98 -11.94 -0.64
CA GLN A 90 10.88 -10.88 -0.18
C GLN A 90 10.13 -9.67 0.37
N LEU A 91 8.99 -9.30 -0.23
CA LEU A 91 8.12 -8.23 0.27
C LEU A 91 7.57 -8.57 1.67
N GLU A 92 7.15 -9.82 1.88
CA GLU A 92 6.66 -10.25 3.20
C GLU A 92 7.80 -10.31 4.23
N TRP A 93 8.97 -10.84 3.84
CA TRP A 93 10.15 -10.85 4.72
C TRP A 93 10.55 -9.43 5.12
N VAL A 94 10.63 -8.48 4.17
CA VAL A 94 10.88 -7.05 4.46
C VAL A 94 9.83 -6.49 5.42
N ARG A 95 8.54 -6.80 5.22
CA ARG A 95 7.45 -6.34 6.09
C ARG A 95 7.62 -6.84 7.52
N GLN A 96 7.87 -8.14 7.70
CA GLN A 96 8.05 -8.75 9.02
C GLN A 96 9.31 -8.25 9.72
N THR A 97 10.42 -8.13 8.99
CA THR A 97 11.68 -7.63 9.55
C THR A 97 11.57 -6.16 9.98
N ARG A 98 10.88 -5.31 9.21
CA ARG A 98 10.60 -3.92 9.62
C ARG A 98 9.76 -3.85 10.89
N LEU A 99 8.75 -4.71 11.03
CA LEU A 99 7.95 -4.79 12.25
C LEU A 99 8.80 -5.18 13.47
N LEU A 100 9.67 -6.19 13.32
CA LEU A 100 10.60 -6.60 14.36
C LEU A 100 11.58 -5.48 14.72
N LEU A 101 12.18 -4.83 13.73
CA LEU A 101 13.10 -3.70 13.93
C LEU A 101 12.44 -2.60 14.77
N THR A 102 11.22 -2.18 14.40
CA THR A 102 10.47 -1.19 15.19
C THR A 102 10.22 -1.65 16.62
N GLN A 103 9.93 -2.94 16.85
CA GLN A 103 9.75 -3.48 18.20
C GLN A 103 11.06 -3.46 19.00
N LEU A 104 12.17 -3.90 18.41
CA LEU A 104 13.47 -3.95 19.07
C LEU A 104 14.00 -2.54 19.39
N GLU A 105 13.83 -1.59 18.47
CA GLU A 105 14.21 -0.18 18.68
C GLU A 105 13.44 0.44 19.85
N ASN A 106 12.13 0.15 19.98
CA ASN A 106 11.34 0.63 21.11
C ASN A 106 11.76 -0.01 22.43
N LEU A 107 12.05 -1.32 22.43
CA LEU A 107 12.47 -2.03 23.64
C LEU A 107 13.85 -1.59 24.12
N ILE A 108 14.78 -1.35 23.20
CA ILE A 108 16.16 -1.00 23.57
C ILE A 108 16.30 0.44 24.09
N GLN A 109 15.35 1.30 23.74
CA GLN A 109 15.25 2.66 24.30
C GLN A 109 14.66 2.68 25.71
N ARG A 110 14.07 1.57 26.18
CA ARG A 110 13.44 1.48 27.49
C ARG A 110 14.49 1.26 28.57
N GLN A 111 14.90 2.34 29.20
CA GLN A 111 15.65 2.33 30.45
C GLN A 111 14.75 2.83 31.58
N GLU A 112 14.71 2.09 32.68
CA GLU A 112 13.88 2.46 33.84
C GLU A 112 14.70 2.42 35.12
N THR A 113 14.58 3.46 35.94
CA THR A 113 15.15 3.47 37.30
C THR A 113 14.00 3.48 38.30
N ARG A 114 14.00 2.54 39.25
CA ARG A 114 12.95 2.42 40.27
C ARG A 114 13.57 2.29 41.66
N VAL A 115 12.83 2.71 42.68
CA VAL A 115 13.20 2.48 44.08
C VAL A 115 12.48 1.22 44.56
N GLU A 116 13.22 0.16 44.84
CA GLU A 116 12.68 -1.12 45.30
C GLU A 116 12.83 -1.23 46.82
N THR A 117 11.72 -1.46 47.52
CA THR A 117 11.67 -1.55 48.99
C THR A 117 12.59 -2.66 49.51
N GLY A 118 13.51 -2.30 50.42
CA GLY A 118 14.46 -3.25 51.00
C GLY A 118 15.70 -3.53 50.13
N VAL A 119 15.82 -2.93 48.94
CA VAL A 119 16.97 -3.07 48.03
C VAL A 119 17.65 -1.73 47.77
N GLY A 120 16.89 -0.69 47.41
CA GLY A 120 17.42 0.63 47.06
C GLY A 120 17.02 1.07 45.64
N VAL A 121 17.81 1.94 45.02
CA VAL A 121 17.62 2.39 43.62
C VAL A 121 18.13 1.30 42.67
N VAL A 122 17.26 0.82 41.77
CA VAL A 122 17.54 -0.24 40.80
C VAL A 122 17.34 0.30 39.39
N GLU A 123 18.32 0.04 38.52
CA GLU A 123 18.26 0.36 37.10
C GLU A 123 17.93 -0.90 36.30
N TYR A 124 16.99 -0.76 35.36
CA TYR A 124 16.51 -1.80 34.47
C TYR A 124 16.86 -1.41 33.04
N SER A 125 17.47 -2.35 32.33
CA SER A 125 17.87 -2.24 30.93
C SER A 125 17.75 -3.59 30.23
N ALA A 126 17.96 -3.62 28.92
CA ALA A 126 17.93 -4.87 28.16
C ALA A 126 19.09 -5.81 28.56
N TYR A 127 18.78 -7.06 28.86
CA TYR A 127 19.77 -8.05 29.32
C TYR A 127 20.94 -8.28 28.34
N ASN A 128 20.70 -8.13 27.04
CA ASN A 128 21.65 -8.40 25.97
C ASN A 128 21.71 -7.22 24.96
N GLU A 129 21.71 -5.99 25.47
CA GLU A 129 21.64 -4.76 24.68
C GLU A 129 22.62 -4.73 23.49
N SER A 130 23.91 -4.99 23.71
CA SER A 130 24.92 -4.94 22.64
C SER A 130 24.60 -5.88 21.48
N SER A 131 24.20 -7.12 21.78
CA SER A 131 23.84 -8.12 20.77
C SER A 131 22.57 -7.71 20.02
N ILE A 132 21.57 -7.14 20.69
CA ILE A 132 20.36 -6.65 20.03
C ILE A 132 20.69 -5.47 19.09
N ARG A 133 21.57 -4.55 19.50
CA ARG A 133 22.00 -3.43 18.65
C ARG A 133 22.71 -3.92 17.39
N GLU A 134 23.59 -4.92 17.51
CA GLU A 134 24.26 -5.54 16.36
C GLU A 134 23.25 -6.19 15.40
N ASP A 135 22.23 -6.88 15.93
CA ASP A 135 21.16 -7.47 15.12
C ASP A 135 20.30 -6.41 14.42
N ILE A 136 19.96 -5.30 15.10
CA ILE A 136 19.25 -4.16 14.49
C ILE A 136 20.04 -3.63 13.30
N ASP A 137 21.34 -3.39 13.47
CA ASP A 137 22.20 -2.86 12.40
C ASP A 137 22.30 -3.82 11.21
N ARG A 138 22.47 -5.12 11.50
CA ARG A 138 22.53 -6.17 10.47
C ARG A 138 21.23 -6.28 9.69
N LEU A 139 20.10 -6.43 10.39
CA LEU A 139 18.78 -6.56 9.77
C LEU A 139 18.40 -5.31 8.98
N THR A 140 18.76 -4.12 9.45
CA THR A 140 18.54 -2.85 8.72
C THR A 140 19.28 -2.85 7.38
N LYS A 141 20.55 -3.26 7.37
CA LYS A 141 21.34 -3.38 6.13
C LYS A 141 20.74 -4.40 5.16
N GLU A 142 20.33 -5.57 5.68
CA GLU A 142 19.70 -6.61 4.87
C GLU A 142 18.37 -6.13 4.26
N VAL A 143 17.48 -5.51 5.05
CA VAL A 143 16.21 -4.94 4.58
C VAL A 143 16.44 -3.88 3.49
N ASN A 144 17.40 -2.98 3.69
CA ASN A 144 17.71 -1.94 2.71
C ASN A 144 18.25 -2.54 1.41
N LYS A 145 19.12 -3.56 1.50
CA LYS A 145 19.63 -4.30 0.33
C LYS A 145 18.49 -4.94 -0.45
N ILE A 146 17.62 -5.71 0.22
CA ILE A 146 16.49 -6.39 -0.43
C ILE A 146 15.52 -5.37 -1.05
N SER A 147 15.22 -4.28 -0.34
CA SER A 147 14.34 -3.23 -0.86
C SER A 147 14.91 -2.63 -2.15
N SER A 148 16.21 -2.31 -2.17
CA SER A 148 16.87 -1.78 -3.36
C SER A 148 16.86 -2.76 -4.54
N LEU A 149 17.05 -4.06 -4.28
CA LEU A 149 16.96 -5.08 -5.33
C LEU A 149 15.54 -5.24 -5.88
N ILE A 150 14.52 -5.14 -5.03
CA ILE A 150 13.11 -5.11 -5.47
C ILE A 150 12.86 -3.88 -6.33
N ASP A 151 13.32 -2.70 -5.93
CA ASP A 151 13.16 -1.47 -6.73
C ASP A 151 13.83 -1.59 -8.10
N GLN A 152 15.04 -2.15 -8.16
CA GLN A 152 15.73 -2.44 -9.43
C GLN A 152 14.95 -3.45 -10.28
N SER A 153 14.42 -4.51 -9.66
CA SER A 153 13.59 -5.50 -10.37
C SER A 153 12.33 -4.84 -10.95
N ASN A 154 11.67 -3.98 -10.17
CA ASN A 154 10.47 -3.27 -10.59
C ASN A 154 10.72 -2.30 -11.76
N ALA A 155 11.87 -1.63 -11.76
CA ALA A 155 12.25 -0.69 -12.81
C ALA A 155 12.60 -1.38 -14.15
N ASN A 156 13.10 -2.63 -14.09
CA ASN A 156 13.62 -3.34 -15.26
C ASN A 156 12.68 -4.42 -15.82
N SER A 157 11.66 -4.82 -15.05
CA SER A 157 10.74 -5.88 -15.44
C SER A 157 9.47 -5.30 -16.07
N MET A 158 9.11 -5.81 -17.24
CA MET A 158 7.91 -5.39 -17.99
C MET A 158 6.74 -6.33 -17.73
N ILE A 159 5.54 -5.77 -17.65
CA ILE A 159 4.27 -6.51 -17.61
C ILE A 159 3.34 -6.01 -18.72
N SER A 160 2.49 -6.91 -19.21
CA SER A 160 1.48 -6.61 -20.23
C SER A 160 0.10 -6.66 -19.60
N ILE A 161 -0.70 -5.61 -19.77
CA ILE A 161 -1.98 -5.48 -19.08
C ILE A 161 -3.01 -4.88 -20.02
N ASP A 162 -4.20 -5.44 -20.04
CA ASP A 162 -5.34 -4.87 -20.75
C ASP A 162 -6.13 -3.93 -19.83
N LEU A 163 -6.11 -2.64 -20.15
CA LEU A 163 -6.87 -1.62 -19.45
C LEU A 163 -7.97 -1.06 -20.35
N LEU A 164 -9.12 -0.74 -19.75
CA LEU A 164 -10.19 -0.03 -20.41
C LEU A 164 -9.90 1.47 -20.49
N THR A 165 -9.20 2.01 -19.49
CA THR A 165 -8.78 3.43 -19.42
C THR A 165 -7.42 3.61 -20.10
N GLU A 166 -7.28 4.68 -20.89
CA GLU A 166 -6.00 5.13 -21.41
C GLU A 166 -5.16 5.76 -20.29
N ILE A 167 -3.85 5.50 -20.28
CA ILE A 167 -2.91 5.88 -19.21
C ILE A 167 -1.89 6.90 -19.68
#